data_AF-A0A258QY59-F1
#
_entry.id   AF-A0A258QY59-F1
#
_cell.length_a   1.000
_cell.length_b   1.000
_cell.length_c   1.000
_cell.angle_alpha   90.00
_cell.angle_beta   90.00
_cell.angle_gamma   90.00
#
_symmetry.space_group_name_H-M   'P 1'
#
loop_
_entity.id
_entity.type
_entity.pdbx_description
1 polymer ?
#
loop_
_entity_poly.entity_id
_entity_poly.type
_entity_poly.pdbx_seq_one_letter_code
_entity_poly.pdbx_strand_id
1 'polypeptide(L)'
;MQYQIIPLEIGSIVEREIFQKDNMEIKCGFVWKLGSLLTKYKPTFLKKYQPELGICIADIKGASISNTYNAEKVIYFSETVPEEMEEELTDIFYGISRKFSGTYQDIYQDLEWKLVSSESFIFGQLEVKELKDPYSSYK
;
A
#
# COMPACT_ATOMS: atom_id res chain seq x y z
N MET A 1 -0.40 -26.29 -0.14
CA MET A 1 -0.40 -25.69 -1.49
C MET A 1 -0.62 -24.19 -1.33
N GLN A 2 0.24 -23.39 -1.94
CA GLN A 2 0.26 -21.94 -1.78
C GLN A 2 0.30 -21.30 -3.16
N TYR A 3 -0.30 -20.13 -3.30
CA TYR A 3 -0.34 -19.38 -4.55
C TYR A 3 0.40 -18.07 -4.34
N GLN A 4 1.27 -17.75 -5.30
CA GLN A 4 1.94 -16.46 -5.36
C GLN A 4 1.28 -15.61 -6.44
N ILE A 5 0.91 -14.39 -6.08
CA ILE A 5 0.32 -13.40 -7.00
C ILE A 5 1.39 -12.34 -7.25
N ILE A 6 1.79 -12.18 -8.50
CA ILE A 6 2.91 -11.34 -8.92
C ILE A 6 2.37 -10.29 -9.89
N PRO A 7 2.46 -8.99 -9.58
CA PRO A 7 2.20 -7.96 -10.56
C PRO A 7 3.32 -7.95 -11.61
N LEU A 8 2.93 -7.78 -12.88
CA LEU A 8 3.85 -7.74 -14.02
C LEU A 8 4.39 -6.33 -14.29
N GLU A 9 3.79 -5.32 -13.67
CA GLU A 9 4.16 -3.92 -13.79
C GLU A 9 4.90 -3.43 -12.55
N ILE A 10 5.72 -2.39 -12.72
CA ILE A 10 6.44 -1.75 -11.62
C ILE A 10 5.51 -0.77 -10.92
N GLY A 11 5.60 -0.70 -9.58
CA GLY A 11 4.79 0.24 -8.80
C GLY A 11 3.35 -0.23 -8.57
N SER A 12 3.12 -1.54 -8.70
CA SER A 12 1.78 -2.14 -8.68
C SER A 12 1.26 -2.49 -7.30
N ILE A 13 2.07 -2.41 -6.24
CA ILE A 13 1.62 -2.64 -4.86
C ILE A 13 1.73 -1.31 -4.12
N VAL A 14 0.61 -0.87 -3.55
CA VAL A 14 0.51 0.42 -2.87
C VAL A 14 -0.02 0.21 -1.46
N GLU A 15 0.63 0.83 -0.49
CA GLU A 15 0.09 1.06 0.84
C GLU A 15 -0.37 2.51 0.90
N ARG A 16 -1.65 2.72 1.21
CA ARG A 16 -2.28 4.02 1.23
C ARG A 16 -2.90 4.27 2.59
N GLU A 17 -2.51 5.38 3.18
CA GLU A 17 -3.12 5.96 4.35
C GLU A 17 -3.84 7.25 3.96
N ILE A 18 -4.99 7.49 4.59
CA ILE A 18 -5.78 8.70 4.41
C ILE A 18 -5.93 9.36 5.77
N PHE A 19 -5.46 10.60 5.88
CA PHE A 19 -5.63 11.43 7.06
C PHE A 19 -6.59 12.58 6.76
N GLN A 20 -7.44 12.93 7.72
CA GLN A 20 -8.38 14.04 7.58
C GLN A 20 -8.34 14.98 8.79
N LYS A 21 -8.49 16.27 8.51
CA LYS A 21 -8.68 17.35 9.48
C LYS A 21 -9.69 18.34 8.91
N ASP A 22 -10.84 18.50 9.56
CA ASP A 22 -11.97 19.29 9.06
C ASP A 22 -12.38 18.91 7.61
N ASN A 23 -12.24 19.82 6.65
CA ASN A 23 -12.51 19.61 5.22
C ASN A 23 -11.23 19.33 4.40
N MET A 24 -10.11 19.05 5.06
CA MET A 24 -8.81 18.78 4.46
C MET A 24 -8.47 17.29 4.51
N GLU A 25 -7.79 16.82 3.47
CA GLU A 25 -7.41 15.41 3.30
C GLU A 25 -5.96 15.28 2.82
N ILE A 26 -5.24 14.34 3.43
CA ILE A 26 -3.91 13.88 3.01
C ILE A 26 -4.06 12.42 2.56
N LYS A 27 -3.54 12.09 1.38
CA LYS A 27 -3.33 10.71 0.93
C LYS A 27 -1.85 10.46 0.82
N CYS A 28 -1.32 9.58 1.65
CA CYS A 28 0.10 9.28 1.66
C CYS A 28 0.36 7.78 1.80
N GLY A 29 1.60 7.37 1.53
CA GLY A 29 2.04 6.01 1.80
C GLY A 29 3.14 5.59 0.85
N PHE A 30 3.15 4.31 0.51
CA PHE A 30 4.26 3.67 -0.19
C PHE A 30 3.81 3.04 -1.49
N VAL A 31 4.55 3.32 -2.56
CA VAL A 31 4.46 2.60 -3.83
C VAL A 31 5.67 1.68 -3.94
N TRP A 32 5.42 0.38 -3.99
CA TRP A 32 6.48 -0.61 -4.08
C TRP A 32 6.79 -0.92 -5.55
N LYS A 33 8.05 -0.70 -5.96
CA LYS A 33 8.46 -0.97 -7.34
C LYS A 33 8.28 -2.44 -7.72
N LEU A 34 8.60 -3.35 -6.81
CA LEU A 34 8.43 -4.79 -7.02
C LEU A 34 7.82 -5.42 -5.77
N GLY A 35 7.05 -6.48 -5.96
CA GLY A 35 6.62 -7.30 -4.85
C GLY A 35 5.74 -8.46 -5.28
N SER A 36 5.21 -9.18 -4.31
CA SER A 36 4.25 -10.25 -4.55
C SER A 36 3.41 -10.53 -3.31
N LEU A 37 2.23 -11.10 -3.53
CA LEU A 37 1.33 -11.57 -2.48
C LEU A 37 1.39 -13.09 -2.40
N LEU A 38 1.10 -13.62 -1.22
CA LEU A 38 0.93 -15.04 -1.00
C LEU A 38 -0.48 -15.31 -0.45
N THR A 39 -1.13 -16.35 -0.96
CA THR A 39 -2.39 -16.85 -0.40
C THR A 39 -2.42 -18.37 -0.40
N LYS A 40 -3.16 -18.96 0.55
CA LYS A 40 -3.42 -20.40 0.60
C LYS A 40 -4.63 -20.80 -0.27
N TYR A 41 -5.39 -19.84 -0.78
CA TYR A 41 -6.61 -20.06 -1.53
C TYR A 41 -6.37 -19.80 -3.02
N LYS A 42 -6.99 -20.61 -3.89
CA LYS A 42 -6.93 -20.39 -5.33
C LYS A 42 -7.52 -19.00 -5.67
N PRO A 43 -6.78 -18.10 -6.35
CA PRO A 43 -7.26 -16.75 -6.67
C PRO A 43 -8.45 -16.73 -7.64
N THR A 44 -9.68 -16.83 -7.13
CA THR A 44 -10.89 -16.81 -7.97
C THR A 44 -11.25 -15.41 -8.46
N PHE A 45 -10.75 -14.36 -7.79
CA PHE A 45 -11.01 -12.96 -8.13
C PHE A 45 -10.49 -12.57 -9.52
N LEU A 46 -9.48 -13.27 -10.05
CA LEU A 46 -8.89 -13.01 -11.36
C LEU A 46 -9.92 -12.97 -12.50
N LYS A 47 -11.04 -13.70 -12.38
CA LYS A 47 -12.11 -13.71 -13.40
C LYS A 47 -12.85 -12.38 -13.52
N LYS A 48 -12.82 -11.54 -12.48
CA LYS A 48 -13.50 -10.25 -12.40
C LYS A 48 -12.50 -9.11 -12.15
N TYR A 49 -11.21 -9.42 -12.15
CA TYR A 49 -10.16 -8.47 -11.84
C TYR A 49 -10.00 -7.48 -13.00
N GLN A 50 -9.91 -6.20 -12.66
CA GLN A 50 -9.68 -5.11 -13.60
C GLN A 50 -8.32 -4.47 -13.26
N PRO A 51 -7.28 -4.69 -14.08
CA PRO A 51 -5.93 -4.18 -13.84
C PRO A 51 -5.86 -2.69 -13.52
N GLU A 52 -6.70 -1.89 -14.18
CA GLU A 52 -6.79 -0.43 -14.03
C GLU A 52 -7.41 0.03 -12.71
N LEU A 53 -8.29 -0.78 -12.10
CA LEU A 53 -8.89 -0.49 -10.80
C LEU A 53 -8.15 -1.17 -9.66
N GLY A 54 -7.47 -2.28 -9.94
CA GLY A 54 -6.84 -3.13 -8.96
C GLY A 54 -7.83 -3.79 -8.00
N ILE A 55 -7.30 -4.24 -6.87
CA ILE A 55 -8.08 -4.86 -5.78
C ILE A 55 -7.41 -4.56 -4.44
N CYS A 56 -8.22 -4.35 -3.40
CA CYS A 56 -7.69 -4.28 -2.05
C CYS A 56 -7.18 -5.65 -1.63
N ILE A 57 -5.98 -5.71 -1.06
CA ILE A 57 -5.35 -6.96 -0.64
C ILE A 57 -6.18 -7.66 0.45
N ALA A 58 -6.88 -6.89 1.29
CA ALA A 58 -7.80 -7.41 2.29
C ALA A 58 -8.99 -8.19 1.69
N ASP A 59 -9.41 -7.84 0.46
CA ASP A 59 -10.49 -8.52 -0.25
C ASP A 59 -10.03 -9.82 -0.92
N ILE A 60 -8.71 -10.02 -1.06
CA ILE A 60 -8.16 -11.29 -1.54
C ILE A 60 -8.10 -12.27 -0.36
N LYS A 61 -8.96 -13.29 -0.42
CA LYS A 61 -9.07 -14.30 0.64
C LYS A 61 -7.71 -14.86 1.06
N GLY A 62 -7.34 -14.60 2.31
CA GLY A 62 -6.13 -15.12 2.94
C GLY A 62 -4.82 -14.66 2.28
N ALA A 63 -4.85 -13.54 1.54
CA ALA A 63 -3.66 -12.94 0.99
C ALA A 63 -2.90 -12.14 2.05
N SER A 64 -1.58 -12.17 1.93
CA SER A 64 -0.69 -11.26 2.63
C SER A 64 0.42 -10.83 1.69
N ILE A 65 0.95 -9.63 1.90
CA ILE A 65 2.18 -9.19 1.23
C ILE A 65 3.31 -10.14 1.68
N SER A 66 4.07 -10.66 0.72
CA SER A 66 5.20 -11.55 0.99
C SER A 66 6.53 -10.81 0.90
N ASN A 67 6.78 -10.22 -0.26
CA ASN A 67 8.03 -9.55 -0.58
C ASN A 67 7.67 -8.22 -1.21
N THR A 68 8.32 -7.15 -0.78
CA THR A 68 8.27 -5.84 -1.42
C THR A 68 9.66 -5.23 -1.46
N TYR A 69 9.97 -4.52 -2.54
CA TYR A 69 11.29 -3.95 -2.78
C TYR A 69 11.20 -2.54 -3.33
N ASN A 70 12.14 -1.69 -2.90
CA ASN A 70 12.30 -0.30 -3.33
C ASN A 70 11.00 0.51 -3.18
N ALA A 71 10.55 0.67 -1.92
CA ALA A 71 9.44 1.57 -1.60
C ALA A 71 9.77 3.00 -2.01
N GLU A 72 8.80 3.65 -2.61
CA GLU A 72 8.78 5.08 -2.88
C GLU A 72 7.68 5.73 -2.05
N LYS A 73 8.05 6.74 -1.27
CA LYS A 73 7.10 7.54 -0.49
C LYS A 73 6.38 8.50 -1.43
N VAL A 74 5.05 8.53 -1.35
CA VAL A 74 4.20 9.43 -2.12
C VAL A 74 3.18 10.09 -1.21
N ILE A 75 2.93 11.38 -1.43
CA ILE A 75 1.95 12.19 -0.68
C ILE A 75 1.18 13.09 -1.65
N TYR A 76 -0.12 13.21 -1.41
CA TYR A 76 -1.04 14.09 -2.13
C TYR A 76 -1.96 14.80 -1.14
N PHE A 77 -2.31 16.03 -1.46
CA PHE A 77 -3.18 16.88 -0.66
C PHE A 77 -4.46 17.19 -1.43
N SER A 78 -5.58 17.34 -0.71
CA SER A 78 -6.76 17.97 -1.27
C SER A 78 -6.55 19.46 -1.48
N GLU A 79 -7.24 20.06 -2.46
CA GLU A 79 -7.17 21.50 -2.77
C GLU A 79 -7.51 22.44 -1.59
N THR A 80 -8.12 21.91 -0.53
CA THR A 80 -8.45 22.65 0.69
C THR A 80 -7.29 22.78 1.67
N VAL A 81 -6.18 22.08 1.46
CA VAL A 81 -4.95 22.20 2.28
C VAL A 81 -4.17 23.43 1.81
N PRO A 82 -3.84 24.39 2.70
CA PRO A 82 -3.00 25.52 2.31
C PRO A 82 -1.58 25.10 1.93
N GLU A 83 -0.98 25.76 0.93
CA GLU A 83 0.38 25.45 0.42
C GLU A 83 1.46 25.44 1.52
N GLU A 84 1.42 26.39 2.45
CA GLU A 84 2.35 26.45 3.60
C GLU A 84 2.27 25.20 4.48
N MET A 85 1.07 24.61 4.58
CA MET A 85 0.82 23.39 5.34
C MET A 85 1.26 22.15 4.54
N GLU A 86 1.07 22.15 3.21
CA GLU A 86 1.56 21.07 2.34
C GLU A 86 3.08 20.90 2.46
N GLU A 87 3.84 22.01 2.47
CA GLU A 87 5.31 21.97 2.63
C GLU A 87 5.71 21.33 3.98
N GLU A 88 5.10 21.76 5.09
CA GLU A 88 5.41 21.22 6.41
C GLU A 88 5.01 19.73 6.53
N LEU A 89 3.83 19.36 6.05
CA LEU A 89 3.35 17.97 6.08
C LEU A 89 4.21 17.05 5.20
N THR A 90 4.68 17.57 4.06
CA THR A 90 5.62 16.87 3.17
C THR A 90 6.95 16.64 3.88
N ASP A 91 7.52 17.66 4.53
CA ASP A 91 8.76 17.55 5.29
C ASP A 91 8.66 16.53 6.43
N ILE A 92 7.52 16.48 7.12
CA ILE A 92 7.23 15.47 8.14
C ILE A 92 7.19 14.07 7.51
N PHE A 93 6.46 13.89 6.41
CA PHE A 93 6.29 12.60 5.75
C PHE A 93 7.61 12.01 5.24
N TYR A 94 8.46 12.84 4.63
CA TYR A 94 9.77 12.43 4.14
C TYR A 94 10.83 12.32 5.24
N GLY A 95 10.53 12.78 6.46
CA GLY A 95 11.47 12.74 7.59
C GLY A 95 12.58 13.79 7.49
N ILE A 96 12.32 14.88 6.78
CA ILE A 96 13.23 16.03 6.60
C ILE A 96 13.08 16.99 7.78
N SER A 97 11.86 17.13 8.32
CA SER A 97 11.56 18.04 9.41
C SER A 97 12.40 17.73 10.65
N ARG A 98 13.08 18.75 11.18
CA ARG A 98 13.82 18.68 12.45
C ARG A 98 12.97 19.11 13.66
N LYS A 99 11.74 19.58 13.42
CA LYS A 99 10.84 20.09 14.47
C LYS A 99 10.19 18.96 15.26
N PHE A 100 9.98 17.82 14.62
CA PHE A 100 9.23 16.70 15.16
C PHE A 100 10.11 15.46 15.28
N SER A 101 9.74 14.56 16.18
CA SER A 101 10.39 13.26 16.38
C SER A 101 9.34 12.17 16.43
N GLY A 102 9.57 11.06 15.72
CA GLY A 102 8.63 9.94 15.68
C GLY A 102 8.28 9.53 14.26
N THR A 103 7.27 8.66 14.14
CA THR A 103 6.72 8.33 12.82
C THR A 103 5.86 9.49 12.32
N TYR A 104 5.70 9.62 11.00
CA TYR A 104 4.83 10.67 10.46
C TYR A 104 3.38 10.49 10.92
N GLN A 105 2.94 9.25 11.15
CA GLN A 105 1.61 8.95 11.67
C GLN A 105 1.39 9.54 13.06
N ASP A 106 2.35 9.36 13.97
CA ASP A 106 2.27 9.91 15.33
C ASP A 106 2.23 11.44 15.29
N ILE A 107 3.10 12.03 14.47
CA ILE A 107 3.19 13.50 14.31
C ILE A 107 1.90 14.07 13.73
N TYR A 108 1.32 13.42 12.71
CA TYR A 108 0.05 13.82 12.13
C TYR A 108 -1.08 13.79 13.17
N GLN A 109 -1.12 12.75 14.02
CA GLN A 109 -2.10 12.69 15.12
C GLN A 109 -1.92 13.81 16.14
N ASP A 110 -0.68 14.14 16.51
CA ASP A 110 -0.37 15.27 17.39
C ASP A 110 -0.79 16.62 16.79
N LEU A 111 -0.76 16.73 15.46
CA LEU A 111 -1.27 17.87 14.69
C LEU A 111 -2.79 17.81 14.42
N GLU A 112 -3.49 16.90 15.10
CA GLU A 112 -4.94 16.66 15.06
C GLU A 112 -5.46 16.09 13.73
N TRP A 113 -4.58 15.53 12.89
CA TRP A 113 -4.96 14.77 11.72
C TRP A 113 -5.37 13.35 12.11
N LYS A 114 -6.58 12.96 11.74
CA LYS A 114 -7.12 11.64 12.08
C LYS A 114 -6.88 10.67 10.95
N LEU A 115 -6.29 9.51 11.26
CA LEU A 115 -6.21 8.40 10.32
C LEU A 115 -7.62 7.84 10.08
N VAL A 116 -8.10 7.96 8.84
CA VAL A 116 -9.45 7.53 8.43
C VAL A 116 -9.41 6.17 7.73
N SER A 117 -8.36 5.90 6.97
CA SER A 117 -8.17 4.64 6.26
C SER A 117 -6.70 4.29 6.16
N SER A 118 -6.39 2.99 6.24
CA SER A 118 -5.07 2.41 5.96
C SER A 118 -5.31 1.10 5.23
N GLU A 119 -4.99 1.07 3.94
CA GLU A 119 -5.32 -0.01 3.03
C GLU A 119 -4.14 -0.32 2.12
N SER A 120 -4.01 -1.59 1.72
CA SER A 120 -3.02 -2.02 0.75
C SER A 120 -3.72 -2.54 -0.49
N PHE A 121 -3.20 -2.18 -1.66
CA PHE A 121 -3.78 -2.50 -2.95
C PHE A 121 -2.77 -3.15 -3.88
N ILE A 122 -3.27 -3.92 -4.83
CA ILE A 122 -2.50 -4.43 -5.97
C ILE A 122 -3.21 -4.10 -7.29
N PHE A 123 -2.47 -3.51 -8.23
CA PHE A 123 -2.94 -3.03 -9.53
C PHE A 123 -2.11 -3.63 -10.68
N GLY A 124 -2.54 -3.41 -11.92
CA GLY A 124 -1.82 -3.86 -13.12
C GLY A 124 -2.02 -5.34 -13.43
N GLN A 125 -1.41 -5.82 -14.52
CA GLN A 125 -1.55 -7.22 -14.91
C GLN A 125 -0.94 -8.17 -13.86
N LEU A 126 -1.63 -9.27 -13.55
CA LEU A 126 -1.21 -10.21 -12.50
C LEU A 126 -0.90 -11.60 -13.08
N GLU A 127 0.24 -12.17 -12.67
CA GLU A 127 0.58 -13.58 -12.85
C GLU A 127 0.34 -14.34 -11.53
N VAL A 128 -0.25 -15.54 -11.61
CA VAL A 128 -0.42 -16.41 -10.44
C VAL A 128 0.34 -17.72 -10.62
N LYS A 129 1.24 -18.00 -9.67
CA LYS A 129 2.04 -19.23 -9.62
C LYS A 129 1.56 -20.14 -8.51
N GLU A 130 1.40 -21.42 -8.82
CA GLU A 130 1.17 -22.46 -7.83
C GLU A 130 2.52 -22.88 -7.25
N LEU A 131 2.73 -22.62 -5.95
CA LEU A 131 3.91 -23.07 -5.22
C LEU A 131 3.65 -24.50 -4.73
N LYS A 132 4.39 -25.45 -5.30
CA LYS A 132 4.44 -26.82 -4.81
C LYS A 132 5.27 -26.85 -3.53
N ASP A 133 4.77 -27.55 -2.53
CA ASP A 133 5.47 -27.77 -1.27
C ASP A 133 6.74 -28.60 -1.57
N PRO A 134 7.96 -28.11 -1.24
CA PRO A 134 9.19 -28.85 -1.50
C PRO A 134 9.24 -30.21 -0.79
N TYR A 135 8.41 -30.43 0.24
CA TYR A 135 8.31 -31.71 0.95
C TYR A 135 7.39 -32.73 0.29
N SER A 136 6.67 -32.36 -0.78
CA SER A 136 5.76 -33.28 -1.47
C SER A 136 6.47 -34.27 -2.41
N SER A 137 7.80 -34.17 -2.56
CA SER A 137 8.64 -35.02 -3.41
C SER A 137 9.30 -36.17 -2.65
N TYR A 138 9.15 -36.25 -1.32
CA TYR A 138 9.65 -37.33 -0.48
C TYR A 138 8.49 -38.23 -0.03
N LYS A 139 7.82 -38.90 -0.98
CA LYS A 139 6.97 -40.06 -0.72
C LYS A 139 7.11 -41.07 -1.84
#